data_AF-A0A2D7CTJ7-F1
#
_entry.id   AF-A0A2D7CTJ7-F1
#
_cell.length_a   1.000
_cell.length_b   1.000
_cell.length_c   1.000
_cell.angle_alpha   90.00
_cell.angle_beta   90.00
_cell.angle_gamma   90.00
#
_symmetry.space_group_name_H-M   'P 1'
#
loop_
_entity.id
_entity.type
_entity.pdbx_description
1 polymer ?
#
loop_
_entity_poly.entity_id
_entity_poly.type
_entity_poly.pdbx_seq_one_letter_code
_entity_poly.pdbx_strand_id
1 'polypeptide(L)'
;MRQYSNLKSYNDTQRVYHNHQEHILTMANALQRLHVILFVNFSESCHTSVQCLNIMRRLFGDSLENVFIVKNLGVAANVELFQAFGGQKVPMFYSLKTKRQSSSYENPQTLIAELSGAPIEPYAQSTPIKDLDIHVYVMNGCGYCTKMKQMLTDSGVMDQVTIISDIRNRPELAHVRGFPHMVSKKTGKTHTGYVPSIDKLLQVLS
;
A
#
# COMPACT_ATOMS: atom_id res chain seq x y z
N MET A 1 -18.21 -35.02 -15.71
CA MET A 1 -17.34 -34.61 -14.59
C MET A 1 -16.81 -33.19 -14.79
N ARG A 2 -17.61 -32.15 -14.49
CA ARG A 2 -17.20 -30.73 -14.54
C ARG A 2 -17.79 -29.94 -13.36
N GLN A 3 -17.49 -30.37 -12.12
CA GLN A 3 -17.93 -29.65 -10.91
C GLN A 3 -16.80 -29.38 -9.88
N TYR A 4 -15.56 -29.82 -10.14
CA TYR A 4 -14.45 -29.67 -9.17
C TYR A 4 -13.55 -28.43 -9.36
N SER A 5 -13.72 -27.63 -10.43
CA SER A 5 -12.86 -26.46 -10.67
C SER A 5 -13.28 -25.20 -9.89
N ASN A 6 -14.55 -25.09 -9.47
CA ASN A 6 -15.06 -23.89 -8.79
C ASN A 6 -14.78 -23.87 -7.28
N LEU A 7 -14.65 -25.03 -6.64
CA LEU A 7 -14.37 -25.13 -5.19
C LEU A 7 -12.95 -24.71 -4.82
N LYS A 8 -11.96 -25.00 -5.69
CA LYS A 8 -10.56 -24.61 -5.46
C LYS A 8 -10.37 -23.08 -5.53
N SER A 9 -10.99 -22.44 -6.53
CA SER A 9 -10.96 -20.98 -6.69
C SER A 9 -11.63 -20.24 -5.52
N TYR A 10 -12.69 -20.80 -4.92
CA TYR A 10 -13.37 -20.18 -3.78
C TYR A 10 -12.51 -20.23 -2.51
N ASN A 11 -11.91 -21.40 -2.21
CA ASN A 11 -11.04 -21.57 -1.05
C ASN A 11 -9.75 -20.73 -1.14
N ASP A 12 -9.17 -20.60 -2.33
CA ASP A 12 -8.00 -19.76 -2.55
C ASP A 12 -8.31 -18.28 -2.32
N THR A 13 -9.50 -17.82 -2.72
CA THR A 13 -9.93 -16.43 -2.51
C THR A 13 -10.18 -16.14 -1.03
N GLN A 14 -10.83 -17.05 -0.29
CA GLN A 14 -11.06 -16.86 1.15
C GLN A 14 -9.75 -16.84 1.95
N ARG A 15 -8.79 -17.70 1.61
CA ARG A 15 -7.48 -17.74 2.27
C ARG A 15 -6.67 -16.46 2.06
N VAL A 16 -6.80 -15.86 0.89
CA VAL A 16 -6.17 -14.58 0.54
C VAL A 16 -6.76 -13.42 1.34
N TYR A 17 -8.09 -13.30 1.41
CA TYR A 17 -8.74 -12.27 2.23
C TYR A 17 -8.36 -12.39 3.71
N HIS A 18 -8.23 -13.63 4.21
CA HIS A 18 -7.81 -13.89 5.58
C HIS A 18 -6.39 -13.39 5.86
N ASN A 19 -5.42 -13.71 5.00
CA ASN A 19 -4.02 -13.27 5.16
C ASN A 19 -3.89 -11.74 5.12
N HIS A 20 -4.66 -11.06 4.26
CA HIS A 20 -4.64 -9.59 4.19
C HIS A 20 -5.21 -8.94 5.47
N GLN A 21 -6.31 -9.50 6.00
CA GLN A 21 -6.89 -9.02 7.26
C GLN A 21 -5.96 -9.25 8.45
N GLU A 22 -5.31 -10.41 8.55
CA GLU A 22 -4.33 -10.69 9.61
C GLU A 22 -3.15 -9.72 9.57
N HIS A 23 -2.70 -9.34 8.38
CA HIS A 23 -1.62 -8.39 8.23
C HIS A 23 -2.03 -6.97 8.67
N ILE A 24 -3.21 -6.49 8.24
CA ILE A 24 -3.76 -5.21 8.70
C ILE A 24 -3.90 -5.20 10.23
N LEU A 25 -4.42 -6.28 10.81
CA LEU A 25 -4.56 -6.43 12.26
C LEU A 25 -3.21 -6.40 12.97
N THR A 26 -2.19 -7.08 12.42
CA THR A 26 -0.83 -7.08 12.96
C THR A 26 -0.23 -5.67 12.96
N MET A 27 -0.42 -4.91 11.88
CA MET A 27 0.03 -3.53 11.76
C MET A 27 -0.71 -2.60 12.72
N ALA A 28 -2.03 -2.73 12.79
CA ALA A 28 -2.87 -1.98 13.74
C ALA A 28 -2.40 -2.22 15.18
N ASN A 29 -2.19 -3.47 15.57
CA ASN A 29 -1.68 -3.84 16.90
C ASN A 29 -0.27 -3.27 17.17
N ALA A 30 0.61 -3.24 16.16
CA ALA A 30 1.93 -2.63 16.30
C ALA A 30 1.82 -1.12 16.54
N LEU A 31 1.01 -0.40 15.77
CA LEU A 31 0.78 1.03 15.90
C LEU A 31 0.08 1.39 17.22
N GLN A 32 -0.91 0.60 17.64
CA GLN A 32 -1.58 0.76 18.93
C GLN A 32 -0.61 0.69 20.10
N ARG A 33 0.30 -0.30 20.09
CA ARG A 33 1.33 -0.44 21.14
C ARG A 33 2.25 0.76 21.23
N LEU A 34 2.44 1.49 20.13
CA LEU A 34 3.26 2.70 20.07
C LEU A 34 2.53 3.97 20.56
N HIS A 35 1.22 3.91 20.81
CA HIS A 35 0.38 5.05 21.24
C HIS A 35 0.63 6.27 20.35
N VAL A 36 0.23 6.16 19.08
CA VAL A 36 0.59 7.13 18.05
C VAL A 36 -0.44 8.26 17.99
N ILE A 37 0.04 9.50 18.02
CA ILE A 37 -0.74 10.70 17.70
C ILE A 37 -0.52 11.05 16.23
N LEU A 38 -1.59 11.23 15.48
CA LEU A 38 -1.57 11.70 14.09
C LEU A 38 -2.02 13.16 14.05
N PHE A 39 -1.07 14.07 13.82
CA PHE A 39 -1.34 15.48 13.57
C PHE A 39 -1.60 15.73 12.09
N VAL A 40 -2.73 16.36 11.81
CA VAL A 40 -3.22 16.69 10.46
C VAL A 40 -3.78 18.10 10.43
N ASN A 41 -3.85 18.69 9.25
CA ASN A 41 -4.61 19.92 9.02
C ASN A 41 -5.79 19.61 8.10
N PHE A 42 -7.02 19.76 8.61
CA PHE A 42 -8.25 19.50 7.83
C PHE A 42 -8.62 20.63 6.86
N SER A 43 -7.84 21.70 6.76
CA SER A 43 -8.06 22.72 5.73
C SER A 43 -8.05 22.07 4.34
N GLU A 44 -9.01 22.44 3.48
CA GLU A 44 -9.12 21.95 2.10
C GLU A 44 -7.85 22.24 1.27
N SER A 45 -7.07 23.23 1.68
CA SER A 45 -5.77 23.58 1.08
C SER A 45 -4.63 22.60 1.43
N CYS A 46 -4.79 21.74 2.44
CA CYS A 46 -3.75 20.81 2.88
C CYS A 46 -3.95 19.40 2.27
N HIS A 47 -3.68 19.29 0.96
CA HIS A 47 -3.85 18.05 0.21
C HIS A 47 -3.12 16.85 0.82
N THR A 48 -1.92 17.04 1.38
CA THR A 48 -1.13 15.97 1.99
C THR A 48 -1.80 15.35 3.22
N SER A 49 -2.40 16.17 4.10
CA SER A 49 -3.14 15.67 5.27
C SER A 49 -4.37 14.88 4.84
N VAL A 50 -5.10 15.38 3.83
CA VAL A 50 -6.27 14.70 3.26
C VAL A 50 -5.88 13.35 2.66
N GLN A 51 -4.79 13.30 1.87
CA GLN A 51 -4.30 12.06 1.26
C GLN A 51 -3.88 11.04 2.32
N CYS A 52 -3.15 11.47 3.34
CA CYS A 52 -2.74 10.62 4.45
C CYS A 52 -3.95 9.99 5.15
N LEU A 53 -4.95 10.80 5.51
CA LEU A 53 -6.16 10.29 6.15
C LEU A 53 -6.93 9.31 5.26
N ASN A 54 -7.00 9.56 3.96
CA ASN A 54 -7.65 8.66 3.03
C ASN A 54 -6.93 7.30 2.96
N ILE A 55 -5.59 7.28 2.94
CA ILE A 55 -4.80 6.05 2.99
C ILE A 55 -5.04 5.32 4.31
N MET A 56 -4.95 6.02 5.44
CA MET A 56 -5.14 5.42 6.76
C MET A 56 -6.56 4.89 6.95
N ARG A 57 -7.59 5.60 6.45
CA ARG A 57 -8.99 5.12 6.45
C ARG A 57 -9.18 3.90 5.57
N ARG A 58 -8.52 3.81 4.41
CA ARG A 58 -8.57 2.60 3.56
C ARG A 58 -7.94 1.40 4.25
N LEU A 59 -6.84 1.62 4.98
CA LEU A 59 -6.11 0.55 5.67
C LEU A 59 -6.82 0.08 6.94
N PHE A 60 -7.31 1.01 7.77
CA PHE A 60 -7.82 0.69 9.10
C PHE A 60 -9.35 0.80 9.22
N GLY A 61 -10.03 1.32 8.20
CA GLY A 61 -11.48 1.49 8.20
C GLY A 61 -11.99 2.21 9.45
N ASP A 62 -13.02 1.64 10.06
CA ASP A 62 -13.64 2.13 11.29
C ASP A 62 -12.73 2.02 12.52
N SER A 63 -11.62 1.28 12.42
CA SER A 63 -10.65 1.13 13.52
C SER A 63 -9.60 2.25 13.54
N LEU A 64 -9.64 3.21 12.63
CA LEU A 64 -8.64 4.29 12.56
C LEU A 64 -8.42 4.99 13.91
N GLU A 65 -9.51 5.39 14.57
CA GLU A 65 -9.47 6.09 15.85
C GLU A 65 -9.04 5.18 17.02
N ASN A 66 -9.10 3.85 16.83
CA ASN A 66 -8.53 2.90 17.77
C ASN A 66 -7.03 2.72 17.57
N VAL A 67 -6.50 3.06 16.38
CA VAL A 67 -5.08 2.93 16.04
C VAL A 67 -4.32 4.22 16.33
N PHE A 68 -4.94 5.38 16.03
CA PHE A 68 -4.32 6.69 16.18
C PHE A 68 -5.17 7.63 17.03
N ILE A 69 -4.50 8.49 17.78
CA ILE A 69 -5.13 9.68 18.36
C ILE A 69 -5.01 10.80 17.32
N VAL A 70 -6.09 11.10 16.61
CA VAL A 70 -6.07 12.13 15.55
C VAL A 70 -6.21 13.54 16.14
N LYS A 71 -5.32 14.46 15.75
CA LYS A 71 -5.29 15.85 16.20
C LYS A 71 -5.29 16.81 15.02
N ASN A 72 -6.33 17.64 14.93
CA ASN A 72 -6.43 18.70 13.93
C ASN A 72 -5.67 19.96 14.37
N LEU A 73 -4.76 20.44 13.54
CA LEU A 73 -4.04 21.71 13.74
C LEU A 73 -4.90 22.96 13.51
N GLY A 74 -6.15 22.82 13.07
CA GLY A 74 -7.14 23.89 13.14
C GLY A 74 -7.58 24.27 14.56
N VAL A 75 -7.17 23.50 15.58
CA VAL A 75 -7.46 23.76 17.00
C VAL A 75 -6.19 24.24 17.70
N ALA A 76 -6.23 25.43 18.31
CA ALA A 76 -5.05 26.09 18.89
C ALA A 76 -4.28 25.20 19.89
N ALA A 77 -4.98 24.52 20.81
CA ALA A 77 -4.33 23.62 21.78
C ALA A 77 -3.55 22.46 21.12
N ASN A 78 -3.98 22.01 19.93
CA ASN A 78 -3.26 20.96 19.19
C ASN A 78 -2.01 21.51 18.50
N VAL A 79 -1.99 22.80 18.14
CA VAL A 79 -0.81 23.48 17.56
C VAL A 79 0.29 23.58 18.61
N GLU A 80 -0.04 23.97 19.83
CA GLU A 80 0.91 24.01 20.95
C GLU A 80 1.50 22.63 21.22
N LEU A 81 0.66 21.59 21.26
CA LEU A 81 1.11 20.21 21.44
C LEU A 81 1.99 19.72 20.28
N PHE A 82 1.63 20.06 19.04
CA PHE A 82 2.42 19.75 17.85
C PHE A 82 3.81 20.38 17.91
N GLN A 83 3.89 21.65 18.29
CA GLN A 83 5.17 22.35 18.48
C GLN A 83 6.00 21.76 19.63
N ALA A 84 5.36 21.41 20.74
CA ALA A 84 6.01 20.78 21.89
C ALA A 84 6.65 19.42 21.54
N PHE A 85 6.12 18.73 20.53
CA PHE A 85 6.68 17.49 20.00
C PHE A 85 7.68 17.68 18.85
N GLY A 86 8.07 18.92 18.54
CA GLY A 86 9.04 19.23 17.49
C GLY A 86 8.45 19.19 16.07
N GLY A 87 7.13 19.34 15.96
CA GLY A 87 6.43 19.30 14.69
C GLY A 87 6.79 20.46 13.76
N GLN A 88 7.17 20.12 12.53
CA GLN A 88 7.53 21.10 11.49
C GLN A 88 6.61 21.05 10.26
N LYS A 89 6.03 19.88 9.98
CA LYS A 89 5.17 19.66 8.80
C LYS A 89 4.05 18.66 9.12
N VAL A 90 2.97 18.70 8.34
CA VAL A 90 1.86 17.73 8.39
C VAL A 90 1.77 16.91 7.11
N PRO A 91 1.27 15.66 7.16
CA PRO A 91 0.92 14.92 8.37
C PRO A 91 2.17 14.58 9.20
N MET A 92 1.99 14.49 10.51
CA MET A 92 3.02 14.02 11.43
C MET A 92 2.46 12.96 12.35
N PHE A 93 3.18 11.87 12.46
CA PHE A 93 2.94 10.82 13.44
C PHE A 93 3.93 10.97 14.56
N TYR A 94 3.47 10.87 15.80
CA TYR A 94 4.31 10.93 16.99
C TYR A 94 3.99 9.76 17.91
N SER A 95 4.99 8.94 18.24
CA SER A 95 4.83 7.86 19.22
C SER A 95 5.04 8.38 20.63
N LEU A 96 4.01 8.27 21.46
CA LEU A 96 4.13 8.62 22.88
C LEU A 96 5.07 7.68 23.64
N LYS A 97 5.27 6.45 23.17
CA LYS A 97 6.14 5.44 23.79
C LYS A 97 7.61 5.67 23.51
N THR A 98 7.98 5.87 22.25
CA THR A 98 9.39 5.97 21.84
C THR A 98 9.87 7.41 21.68
N LYS A 99 8.96 8.39 21.73
CA LYS A 99 9.24 9.82 21.50
C LYS A 99 9.79 10.11 20.10
N ARG A 100 9.50 9.24 19.14
CA ARG A 100 9.90 9.38 17.73
C ARG A 100 8.77 9.95 16.90
N GLN A 101 9.16 10.65 15.83
CA GLN A 101 8.23 11.21 14.87
C GLN A 101 8.50 10.72 13.45
N SER A 102 7.45 10.70 12.63
CA SER A 102 7.50 10.32 11.23
C SER A 102 6.54 11.19 10.42
N SER A 103 6.86 11.41 9.15
CA SER A 103 5.92 11.95 8.15
C SER A 103 5.61 10.95 7.04
N SER A 104 6.08 9.71 7.17
CA SER A 104 5.97 8.65 6.17
C SER A 104 4.63 7.95 6.35
N TYR A 105 3.69 8.12 5.42
CA TYR A 105 2.36 7.51 5.51
C TYR A 105 2.00 6.61 4.31
N GLU A 106 2.82 6.61 3.26
CA GLU A 106 2.58 5.83 2.06
C GLU A 106 2.83 4.33 2.28
N ASN A 107 3.73 4.00 3.22
CA ASN A 107 4.05 2.64 3.62
C ASN A 107 3.96 2.52 5.15
N PRO A 108 2.95 1.82 5.72
CA PRO A 108 2.79 1.80 7.15
C PRO A 108 3.81 0.90 7.89
N GLN A 109 4.54 0.01 7.19
CA GLN A 109 5.69 -0.71 7.77
C GLN A 109 6.85 0.26 8.01
N THR A 110 7.13 1.14 7.04
CA THR A 110 8.12 2.22 7.21
C THR A 110 7.71 3.12 8.38
N LEU A 111 6.42 3.47 8.48
CA LEU A 111 5.89 4.22 9.61
C LEU A 111 6.15 3.49 10.95
N ILE A 112 5.83 2.21 11.05
CA ILE A 112 6.07 1.40 12.25
C ILE A 112 7.55 1.35 12.59
N ALA A 113 8.43 1.13 11.62
CA ALA A 113 9.87 1.06 11.85
C ALA A 113 10.44 2.39 12.34
N GLU A 114 10.12 3.50 11.65
CA GLU A 114 10.55 4.85 12.04
C GLU A 114 10.08 5.20 13.46
N LEU A 115 8.81 4.90 13.78
CA LEU A 115 8.23 5.19 15.09
C LEU A 115 8.73 4.24 16.19
N SER A 116 8.93 2.96 15.91
CA SER A 116 9.43 2.00 16.91
C SER A 116 10.92 2.17 17.17
N GLY A 117 11.66 2.75 16.22
CA GLY A 117 13.12 2.77 16.24
C GLY A 117 13.75 1.40 16.03
N ALA A 118 12.95 0.39 15.68
CA ALA A 118 13.48 -0.86 15.18
C ALA A 118 14.19 -0.59 13.85
N PRO A 119 15.32 -1.26 13.56
CA PRO A 119 15.80 -1.30 12.18
C PRO A 119 14.63 -1.72 11.29
N ILE A 120 14.57 -1.15 10.09
CA ILE A 120 13.76 -1.73 9.03
C ILE A 120 14.44 -3.06 8.74
N GLU A 121 14.10 -4.10 9.52
CA GLU A 121 14.28 -5.47 9.13
C GLU A 121 13.63 -5.52 7.74
N PRO A 122 14.40 -5.74 6.66
CA PRO A 122 13.79 -5.94 5.36
C PRO A 122 12.83 -7.08 5.59
N TYR A 123 11.53 -6.77 5.57
CA TYR A 123 10.52 -7.75 5.91
C TYR A 123 10.88 -8.98 5.09
N ALA A 124 11.14 -10.10 5.75
CA ALA A 124 11.38 -11.38 5.11
C ALA A 124 10.06 -11.88 4.49
N GLN A 125 9.40 -11.01 3.74
CA GLN A 125 8.67 -11.35 2.55
C GLN A 125 9.81 -11.78 1.63
N SER A 126 10.00 -13.08 1.50
CA SER A 126 9.98 -13.61 0.15
C SER A 126 8.70 -13.06 -0.51
N THR A 127 8.69 -11.79 -0.95
CA THR A 127 7.54 -11.21 -1.62
C THR A 127 7.49 -11.97 -2.91
N PRO A 128 6.46 -12.80 -3.16
CA PRO A 128 6.40 -13.54 -4.40
C PRO A 128 6.51 -12.58 -5.59
N ILE A 129 6.13 -11.31 -5.43
CA ILE A 129 6.31 -10.25 -6.43
C ILE A 129 7.76 -10.05 -6.85
N LYS A 130 8.68 -9.76 -5.91
CA LYS A 130 10.08 -9.48 -6.25
C LYS A 130 10.72 -10.70 -6.90
N ASP A 131 10.37 -11.88 -6.41
CA ASP A 131 10.82 -13.15 -6.96
C ASP A 131 10.33 -13.38 -8.40
N LEU A 132 9.14 -12.90 -8.76
CA LEU A 132 8.55 -13.12 -10.08
C LEU A 132 9.15 -12.24 -11.18
N ASP A 133 9.91 -11.19 -10.84
CA ASP A 133 10.47 -10.21 -11.78
C ASP A 133 9.36 -9.72 -12.75
N ILE A 134 8.40 -8.98 -12.19
CA ILE A 134 7.18 -8.59 -12.89
C ILE A 134 7.42 -7.32 -13.70
N HIS A 135 7.21 -7.41 -15.01
CA HIS A 135 7.14 -6.28 -15.92
C HIS A 135 5.68 -5.87 -16.12
N VAL A 136 5.36 -4.61 -15.85
CA VAL A 136 4.03 -4.04 -16.09
C VAL A 136 4.11 -3.02 -17.21
N TYR A 137 3.64 -3.41 -18.39
CA TYR A 137 3.53 -2.54 -19.55
C TYR A 137 2.27 -1.69 -19.43
N VAL A 138 2.43 -0.39 -19.64
CA VAL A 138 1.37 0.62 -19.51
C VAL A 138 1.37 1.56 -20.70
N MET A 139 0.21 2.17 -20.99
CA MET A 139 0.07 3.18 -22.03
C MET A 139 -0.40 4.51 -21.45
N ASN A 140 0.03 5.62 -22.04
CA ASN A 140 -0.47 6.95 -21.70
C ASN A 140 -1.98 7.04 -22.03
N GLY A 141 -2.75 7.69 -21.17
CA GLY A 141 -4.22 7.82 -21.33
C GLY A 141 -5.04 6.59 -20.94
N CYS A 142 -4.42 5.50 -20.48
CA CYS A 142 -5.10 4.29 -20.04
C CYS A 142 -5.55 4.37 -18.57
N GLY A 143 -6.86 4.55 -18.34
CA GLY A 143 -7.41 4.65 -16.97
C GLY A 143 -7.16 3.41 -16.10
N TYR A 144 -7.18 2.21 -16.68
CA TYR A 144 -6.85 0.97 -15.97
C TYR A 144 -5.36 0.86 -15.60
N CYS A 145 -4.49 1.48 -16.40
CA CYS A 145 -3.06 1.53 -16.12
C CYS A 145 -2.79 2.46 -14.93
N THR A 146 -3.53 3.57 -14.83
CA THR A 146 -3.51 4.44 -13.64
C THR A 146 -3.97 3.70 -12.39
N LYS A 147 -5.07 2.94 -12.48
CA LYS A 147 -5.56 2.11 -11.36
C LYS A 147 -4.55 1.06 -10.92
N MET A 148 -3.89 0.39 -11.87
CA MET A 148 -2.82 -0.58 -11.57
C MET A 148 -1.65 0.07 -10.82
N LYS A 149 -1.16 1.21 -11.31
CA LYS A 149 -0.08 1.96 -10.64
C LYS A 149 -0.48 2.35 -9.22
N GLN A 150 -1.71 2.87 -9.06
CA GLN A 150 -2.21 3.23 -7.74
C GLN A 150 -2.27 2.02 -6.80
N MET A 151 -2.75 0.87 -7.27
CA MET A 151 -2.79 -0.36 -6.48
C MET A 151 -1.38 -0.80 -6.05
N LEU A 152 -0.40 -0.77 -6.95
CA LEU A 152 1.00 -1.13 -6.66
C LEU A 152 1.62 -0.18 -5.63
N THR A 153 1.36 1.13 -5.76
CA THR A 153 1.78 2.14 -4.78
C THR A 153 1.11 1.93 -3.42
N ASP A 154 -0.22 1.81 -3.40
CA ASP A 154 -1.03 1.63 -2.18
C ASP A 154 -0.65 0.35 -1.43
N SER A 155 -0.18 -0.67 -2.17
CA SER A 155 0.27 -1.93 -1.59
C SER A 155 1.75 -1.93 -1.18
N GLY A 156 2.49 -0.84 -1.43
CA GLY A 156 3.90 -0.72 -1.07
C GLY A 156 4.84 -1.64 -1.87
N VAL A 157 4.45 -2.03 -3.09
CA VAL A 157 5.23 -2.96 -3.95
C VAL A 157 5.61 -2.37 -5.30
N MET A 158 5.38 -1.07 -5.50
CA MET A 158 5.71 -0.37 -6.75
C MET A 158 7.21 -0.49 -7.10
N ASP A 159 8.07 -0.47 -6.09
CA ASP A 159 9.53 -0.63 -6.21
C ASP A 159 9.96 -2.07 -6.50
N GLN A 160 9.04 -3.04 -6.42
CA GLN A 160 9.29 -4.46 -6.67
C GLN A 160 8.86 -4.90 -8.08
N VAL A 161 8.36 -3.97 -8.90
CA VAL A 161 7.93 -4.23 -10.29
C VAL A 161 8.56 -3.23 -11.25
N THR A 162 8.75 -3.66 -12.50
CA THR A 162 9.29 -2.80 -13.56
C THR A 162 8.14 -2.20 -14.38
N ILE A 163 7.87 -0.91 -14.22
CA ILE A 163 6.87 -0.19 -15.04
C ILE A 163 7.49 0.21 -16.38
N ILE A 164 6.86 -0.20 -17.49
CA ILE A 164 7.33 0.08 -18.85
C ILE A 164 6.26 0.88 -19.59
N SER A 165 6.52 2.16 -19.82
CA SER A 165 5.61 3.07 -20.55
C SER A 165 5.97 3.23 -22.03
N ASP A 166 7.23 2.96 -22.42
CA ASP A 166 7.63 2.96 -23.81
C ASP A 166 7.39 1.58 -24.43
N ILE A 167 6.22 1.46 -25.05
CA ILE A 167 5.75 0.25 -25.73
C ILE A 167 5.99 0.32 -27.25
N ARG A 168 6.44 1.47 -27.78
CA ARG A 168 6.75 1.62 -29.19
C ARG A 168 8.01 0.82 -29.48
N ASN A 169 7.95 -0.10 -30.43
CA ASN A 169 9.05 -1.00 -30.83
C ASN A 169 9.34 -2.18 -29.88
N ARG A 170 8.32 -2.70 -29.19
CA ARG A 170 8.43 -3.94 -28.41
C ARG A 170 7.79 -5.12 -29.16
N PRO A 171 8.56 -5.92 -29.92
CA PRO A 171 8.02 -7.03 -30.70
C PRO A 171 7.33 -8.09 -29.82
N GLU A 172 7.76 -8.22 -28.56
CA GLU A 172 7.13 -9.10 -27.57
C GLU A 172 5.67 -8.71 -27.25
N LEU A 173 5.27 -7.47 -27.55
CA LEU A 173 3.92 -6.97 -27.34
C LEU A 173 3.04 -7.02 -28.60
N ALA A 174 3.53 -7.54 -29.73
CA ALA A 174 2.79 -7.52 -31.00
C ALA A 174 1.41 -8.21 -30.93
N HIS A 175 1.23 -9.16 -30.02
CA HIS A 175 -0.02 -9.91 -29.82
C HIS A 175 -0.88 -9.38 -28.66
N VAL A 176 -0.41 -8.34 -27.95
CA VAL A 176 -1.09 -7.79 -26.77
C VAL A 176 -2.19 -6.84 -27.23
N ARG A 177 -3.43 -7.14 -26.85
CA ARG A 177 -4.64 -6.40 -27.30
C ARG A 177 -5.11 -5.32 -26.33
N GLY A 178 -4.41 -5.12 -25.22
CA GLY A 178 -4.84 -4.15 -24.20
C GLY A 178 -3.78 -3.90 -23.13
N PHE A 179 -4.03 -2.87 -22.32
CA PHE A 179 -3.16 -2.46 -21.22
C PHE A 179 -4.00 -2.18 -19.96
N PRO A 180 -3.45 -2.37 -18.74
CA PRO A 180 -2.09 -2.82 -18.45
C PRO A 180 -1.85 -4.27 -18.85
N HIS A 181 -0.61 -4.60 -19.23
CA HIS A 181 -0.18 -5.96 -19.52
C HIS A 181 0.95 -6.32 -18.55
N MET A 182 0.84 -7.46 -17.88
CA MET A 182 1.81 -7.89 -16.87
C MET A 182 2.45 -9.20 -17.33
N VAL A 183 3.76 -9.29 -17.13
CA VAL A 183 4.58 -10.47 -17.47
C VAL A 183 5.46 -10.80 -16.28
N SER A 184 5.41 -12.04 -15.80
CA SER A 184 6.42 -12.57 -14.87
C SER A 184 7.59 -13.11 -15.69
N LYS A 185 8.77 -12.52 -15.53
CA LYS A 185 9.98 -13.00 -16.21
C LYS A 185 10.44 -14.35 -15.66
N LYS A 186 10.08 -14.68 -14.41
CA LYS A 186 10.39 -15.97 -13.79
C LYS A 186 9.54 -17.13 -14.31
N THR A 187 8.23 -16.93 -14.45
CA THR A 187 7.29 -18.03 -14.81
C THR A 187 6.89 -18.01 -16.28
N GLY A 188 7.13 -16.90 -16.98
CA GLY A 188 6.65 -16.67 -18.34
C GLY A 188 5.14 -16.43 -18.45
N LYS A 189 4.41 -16.45 -17.32
CA LYS A 189 2.96 -16.18 -17.31
C LYS A 189 2.69 -14.71 -17.58
N THR A 190 1.58 -14.46 -18.28
CA THR A 190 1.15 -13.12 -18.67
C THR A 190 -0.31 -12.88 -18.33
N HIS A 191 -0.67 -11.64 -18.04
CA HIS A 191 -2.06 -11.22 -17.90
C HIS A 191 -2.29 -9.88 -18.59
N THR A 192 -3.50 -9.66 -19.10
CA THR A 192 -3.90 -8.40 -19.75
C THR A 192 -5.16 -7.88 -19.10
N GLY A 193 -5.15 -6.61 -18.71
CA GLY A 193 -6.23 -5.94 -18.00
C GLY A 193 -5.88 -5.65 -16.54
N TYR A 194 -6.70 -4.82 -15.90
CA TYR A 194 -6.52 -4.50 -14.49
C TYR A 194 -6.87 -5.69 -13.59
N VAL A 195 -5.97 -6.05 -12.67
CA VAL A 195 -6.29 -6.94 -11.55
C VAL A 195 -6.58 -6.12 -10.29
N PRO A 196 -7.58 -6.51 -9.49
CA PRO A 196 -8.05 -5.70 -8.37
C PRO A 196 -7.20 -5.77 -7.09
N SER A 197 -6.18 -6.65 -7.04
CA SER A 197 -5.31 -6.80 -5.87
C SER A 197 -3.95 -7.42 -6.23
N ILE A 198 -2.98 -7.26 -5.32
CA ILE A 198 -1.67 -7.93 -5.38
C ILE A 198 -1.81 -9.45 -5.39
N ASP A 199 -2.70 -10.00 -4.57
CA ASP A 199 -2.87 -11.45 -4.54
C ASP A 199 -3.43 -12.00 -5.85
N LYS A 200 -4.33 -11.24 -6.50
CA LYS A 200 -4.83 -11.63 -7.82
C LYS A 200 -3.74 -11.54 -8.88
N LEU A 201 -2.89 -10.52 -8.79
CA LEU A 201 -1.70 -10.41 -9.63
C LEU A 201 -0.79 -11.63 -9.47
N LEU A 202 -0.51 -12.01 -8.22
CA LEU A 202 0.29 -13.19 -7.90
C LEU A 202 -0.37 -14.47 -8.41
N GLN A 203 -1.67 -14.64 -8.23
CA GLN A 203 -2.38 -15.83 -8.69
C GLN A 203 -2.28 -16.03 -10.20
N VAL A 204 -2.28 -14.96 -11.01
CA VAL A 204 -2.20 -15.07 -12.48
C VAL A 204 -0.76 -15.14 -13.00
N LEU A 205 0.24 -14.76 -12.18
CA LEU A 205 1.64 -14.68 -12.59
C LEU A 205 2.56 -15.72 -11.93
N SER A 206 2.15 -16.38 -10.85
CA SER A 206 2.85 -17.52 -10.22
C SER A 206 2.47 -18.79 -10.94
#